data_AF-A0A836IB97-F1
#
_entry.id   AF-A0A836IB97-F1
#
_cell.length_a   1.000
_cell.length_b   1.000
_cell.length_c   1.000
_cell.angle_alpha   90.00
_cell.angle_beta   90.00
_cell.angle_gamma   90.00
#
_symmetry.space_group_name_H-M   'P 1'
#
loop_
_entity.id
_entity.type
_entity.pdbx_description
1 polymer ?
#
loop_
_entity_poly.entity_id
_entity_poly.type
_entity_poly.pdbx_seq_one_letter_code
_entity_poly.pdbx_strand_id
1 'polypeptide(L)'
;MAQSLPPSLSSPSHGLSAESEHLWMHGAAGVMGGSAAMAMFYPLDFLRTRMHTLHLGSRTLPLRSAREIVRQEGLRGMYKGIGVSVVSHSVGWGLYLLTFRSAQQRITESLGKKLESSMLEQSGVDFMSACVAATVTGTVVTPLHVLKTRRQLYDSNSSHTGARAQSLPSGFGGVRAIVRQEGWKAMFRGLGPQILLTGNTTIQVTLYEWFRRHLFTKHDDPSPLQVALASGISKTVACTLFNPLEVVRTCLQDHRHHGKQEYKSMLTGLQTIWRSEGLLGMYRGLPVNVARVIPSTMMAFVLYEKCLWAIRSTYHMTESLGAAGAAASKSTNGVKSAAAGSNITTGSSSMTGRAVGRPQFQ
;
A
#
# COMPACT_ATOMS: atom_id res chain seq x y z
N MET A 1 -0.23 -14.60 5.44
CA MET A 1 -0.22 -13.38 6.28
C MET A 1 0.77 -12.34 5.75
N ALA A 2 0.44 -11.05 5.92
CA ALA A 2 1.31 -9.86 5.96
C ALA A 2 2.52 -9.77 5.00
N GLN A 3 2.57 -8.71 4.18
CA GLN A 3 3.86 -8.11 3.82
C GLN A 3 4.64 -7.91 5.12
N SER A 4 5.74 -8.66 5.27
CA SER A 4 6.72 -8.60 6.35
C SER A 4 6.59 -7.39 7.28
N LEU A 5 5.78 -7.54 8.34
CA LEU A 5 5.94 -6.75 9.55
C LEU A 5 7.27 -7.17 10.18
N PRO A 6 8.06 -6.24 10.74
CA PRO A 6 9.30 -6.58 11.43
C PRO A 6 9.02 -7.53 12.63
N PRO A 7 9.92 -8.47 12.94
CA PRO A 7 9.75 -9.41 14.03
C PRO A 7 10.01 -8.69 15.35
N SER A 8 8.96 -8.20 16.01
CA SER A 8 9.05 -7.75 17.42
C SER A 8 7.66 -7.65 18.06
N LEU A 9 6.87 -8.72 18.01
CA LEU A 9 5.66 -8.85 18.82
C LEU A 9 5.54 -10.29 19.32
N SER A 10 6.41 -10.63 20.27
CA SER A 10 6.23 -11.80 21.13
C SER A 10 6.81 -11.51 22.50
N SER A 11 6.04 -10.85 23.36
CA SER A 11 6.14 -10.97 24.82
C SER A 11 4.78 -10.63 25.43
N PRO A 12 4.28 -11.41 26.41
CA PRO A 12 2.87 -11.43 26.78
C PRO A 12 2.51 -10.45 27.90
N SER A 13 1.21 -10.12 27.92
CA SER A 13 0.40 -9.66 29.05
C SER A 13 0.81 -8.36 29.76
N HIS A 14 0.29 -7.21 29.29
CA HIS A 14 -0.28 -6.15 30.14
C HIS A 14 -1.10 -5.15 29.27
N GLY A 15 -2.43 -5.10 29.48
CA GLY A 15 -3.28 -3.94 29.18
C GLY A 15 -3.80 -3.77 27.73
N LEU A 16 -5.04 -4.18 27.48
CA LEU A 16 -5.82 -4.03 26.23
C LEU A 16 -6.01 -2.57 25.71
N SER A 17 -5.48 -1.54 26.37
CA SER A 17 -5.52 -0.16 25.89
C SER A 17 -4.26 0.24 25.09
N ALA A 18 -3.08 -0.25 25.48
CA ALA A 18 -1.80 0.10 24.85
C ALA A 18 -1.58 -0.63 23.50
N GLU A 19 -2.18 -1.80 23.34
CA GLU A 19 -2.04 -2.63 22.13
C GLU A 19 -2.72 -1.99 20.90
N SER A 20 -3.84 -1.29 21.12
CA SER A 20 -4.59 -0.60 20.05
C SER A 20 -3.88 0.68 19.57
N GLU A 21 -3.19 1.36 20.48
CA GLU A 21 -2.52 2.64 20.26
C GLU A 21 -1.28 2.48 19.36
N HIS A 22 -0.54 1.37 19.51
CA HIS A 22 0.54 1.04 18.59
C HIS A 22 0.06 0.60 17.21
N LEU A 23 -1.06 -0.12 17.13
CA LEU A 23 -1.52 -0.71 15.88
C LEU A 23 -1.89 0.32 14.81
N TRP A 24 -2.60 1.39 15.17
CA TRP A 24 -2.99 2.42 14.20
C TRP A 24 -1.78 3.23 13.75
N MET A 25 -0.80 3.48 14.62
CA MET A 25 0.45 4.16 14.27
C MET A 25 1.24 3.36 13.21
N HIS A 26 1.35 2.05 13.40
CA HIS A 26 1.97 1.15 12.41
C HIS A 26 1.19 1.15 11.09
N GLY A 27 -0.14 1.16 11.14
CA GLY A 27 -0.97 1.26 9.94
C GLY A 27 -0.80 2.58 9.19
N ALA A 28 -0.80 3.70 9.90
CA ALA A 28 -0.62 5.04 9.34
C ALA A 28 0.77 5.21 8.71
N ALA A 29 1.82 4.78 9.43
CA ALA A 29 3.19 4.78 8.90
C ALA A 29 3.32 3.92 7.64
N GLY A 30 2.66 2.76 7.60
CA GLY A 30 2.61 1.87 6.43
C GLY A 30 1.98 2.55 5.21
N VAL A 31 0.82 3.19 5.38
CA VAL A 31 0.14 3.89 4.28
C VAL A 31 0.95 5.10 3.81
N MET A 32 1.54 5.89 4.71
CA MET A 32 2.35 7.05 4.37
C MET A 32 3.65 6.65 3.65
N GLY A 33 4.41 5.70 4.23
CA GLY A 33 5.65 5.19 3.64
C GLY A 33 5.42 4.52 2.29
N GLY A 34 4.37 3.69 2.19
CA GLY A 34 3.97 3.03 0.94
C GLY A 34 3.56 4.02 -0.15
N SER A 35 2.81 5.07 0.21
CA SER A 35 2.37 6.11 -0.72
C SER A 35 3.53 7.00 -1.19
N ALA A 36 4.47 7.34 -0.30
CA ALA A 36 5.68 8.09 -0.63
C ALA A 36 6.61 7.28 -1.54
N ALA A 37 6.85 6.00 -1.24
CA ALA A 37 7.61 5.10 -2.13
C ALA A 37 6.93 4.95 -3.50
N MET A 38 5.59 4.83 -3.50
CA MET A 38 4.81 4.78 -4.73
C MET A 38 5.01 6.06 -5.58
N ALA A 39 5.01 7.23 -4.97
CA ALA A 39 5.23 8.50 -5.66
C ALA A 39 6.61 8.56 -6.32
N MET A 40 7.66 8.10 -5.63
CA MET A 40 9.03 8.07 -6.16
C MET A 40 9.18 7.14 -7.38
N PHE A 41 8.55 5.97 -7.33
CA PHE A 41 8.62 4.97 -8.41
C PHE A 41 7.41 5.00 -9.36
N TYR A 42 6.60 6.06 -9.29
CA TYR A 42 5.41 6.24 -10.14
C TYR A 42 5.74 6.26 -11.63
N PRO A 43 6.86 6.87 -12.11
CA PRO A 43 7.22 6.82 -13.52
C PRO A 43 7.36 5.39 -14.08
N LEU A 44 7.89 4.45 -13.29
CA LEU A 44 8.01 3.04 -13.70
C LEU A 44 6.66 2.32 -13.70
N ASP A 45 5.77 2.65 -12.75
CA ASP A 45 4.38 2.15 -12.73
C ASP A 45 3.62 2.62 -13.97
N PHE A 46 3.75 3.91 -14.32
CA PHE A 46 3.16 4.50 -15.51
C PHE A 46 3.64 3.83 -16.80
N LEU A 47 4.96 3.63 -16.95
CA LEU A 47 5.53 2.95 -18.11
C LEU A 47 5.04 1.51 -18.22
N ARG A 48 5.01 0.78 -17.11
CA ARG A 48 4.50 -0.59 -17.07
C ARG A 48 3.04 -0.66 -17.53
N THR A 49 2.16 0.18 -16.98
CA THR A 49 0.74 0.20 -17.35
C THR A 49 0.54 0.48 -18.84
N ARG A 50 1.28 1.43 -19.42
CA ARG A 50 1.22 1.70 -20.86
C ARG A 50 1.75 0.55 -21.69
N MET A 51 2.87 -0.03 -21.29
CA MET A 51 3.42 -1.18 -22.00
C MET A 51 2.45 -2.36 -22.01
N HIS A 52 1.65 -2.55 -20.96
CA HIS A 52 0.62 -3.59 -20.92
C HIS A 52 -0.52 -3.39 -21.92
N THR A 53 -0.71 -2.22 -22.52
CA THR A 53 -1.76 -1.98 -23.53
C THR A 53 -1.20 -1.68 -24.94
N LEU A 54 0.13 -1.65 -25.08
CA LEU A 54 0.80 -1.48 -26.37
C LEU A 54 0.62 -2.69 -27.27
N HIS A 55 -0.25 -2.59 -28.27
CA HIS A 55 -0.43 -3.63 -29.27
C HIS A 55 0.83 -3.76 -30.14
N LEU A 56 1.47 -4.93 -30.12
CA LEU A 56 2.72 -5.23 -30.83
C LEU A 56 2.52 -5.41 -32.36
N GLY A 57 1.75 -4.54 -33.01
CA GLY A 57 1.53 -4.56 -34.46
C GLY A 57 2.80 -4.29 -35.29
N SER A 58 3.87 -3.83 -34.64
CA SER A 58 5.20 -3.68 -35.25
C SER A 58 6.23 -4.18 -34.25
N ARG A 59 7.18 -5.03 -34.71
CA ARG A 59 8.23 -5.76 -33.96
C ARG A 59 9.24 -4.85 -33.22
N THR A 60 8.76 -3.85 -32.50
CA THR A 60 9.59 -2.90 -31.76
C THR A 60 9.88 -3.47 -30.38
N LEU A 61 11.16 -3.40 -30.00
CA LEU A 61 11.61 -3.88 -28.69
C LEU A 61 10.88 -3.11 -27.58
N PRO A 62 10.46 -3.78 -26.48
CA PRO A 62 9.74 -3.16 -25.37
C PRO A 62 10.45 -1.92 -24.79
N LEU A 63 11.78 -1.93 -24.80
CA LEU A 63 12.64 -0.83 -24.34
C LEU A 63 12.62 0.41 -25.26
N ARG A 64 12.51 0.21 -26.58
CA ARG A 64 12.41 1.32 -27.54
C ARG A 64 11.08 2.03 -27.39
N SER A 65 9.99 1.28 -27.21
CA SER A 65 8.66 1.84 -26.97
C SER A 65 8.60 2.61 -25.64
N ALA A 66 9.24 2.11 -24.59
CA ALA A 66 9.35 2.84 -23.32
C ALA A 66 10.07 4.19 -23.50
N ARG A 67 11.19 4.23 -24.24
CA ARG A 67 11.91 5.48 -24.55
C ARG A 67 11.04 6.47 -25.31
N GLU A 68 10.27 5.99 -26.28
CA GLU A 68 9.37 6.83 -27.07
C GLU A 68 8.24 7.42 -26.21
N ILE A 69 7.65 6.62 -25.30
CA ILE A 69 6.64 7.11 -24.35
C ILE A 69 7.21 8.23 -23.48
N VAL A 70 8.44 8.06 -22.96
CA VAL A 70 9.09 9.10 -22.14
C VAL A 70 9.32 10.38 -22.95
N ARG A 71 9.72 10.25 -24.22
CA ARG A 71 9.96 11.39 -25.11
C ARG A 71 8.67 12.14 -25.46
N GLN A 72 7.56 11.43 -25.63
CA GLN A 72 6.28 12.03 -26.04
C GLN A 72 5.50 12.69 -24.89
N GLU A 73 5.47 12.06 -23.70
CA GLU A 73 4.69 12.55 -22.55
C GLU A 73 5.48 13.50 -21.63
N GLY A 74 6.81 13.38 -21.63
CA GLY A 74 7.70 14.08 -20.71
C GLY A 74 7.52 13.66 -19.25
N LEU A 75 8.38 14.18 -18.36
CA LEU A 75 8.40 13.78 -16.94
C LEU A 75 7.10 14.13 -16.21
N ARG A 76 6.48 15.30 -16.50
CA ARG A 76 5.21 15.70 -15.89
C ARG A 76 4.04 14.81 -16.32
N GLY A 77 4.04 14.32 -17.56
CA GLY A 77 3.01 13.41 -18.08
C GLY A 77 3.00 12.06 -17.36
N MET A 78 4.16 11.58 -16.92
CA MET A 78 4.28 10.31 -16.21
C MET A 78 3.62 10.30 -14.82
N TYR A 79 3.33 11.46 -14.23
CA TYR A 79 2.63 11.58 -12.93
C TYR A 79 1.10 11.66 -13.06
N LYS A 80 0.55 11.49 -14.27
CA LYS A 80 -0.89 11.46 -14.49
C LYS A 80 -1.55 10.31 -13.74
N GLY A 81 -2.47 10.65 -12.84
CA GLY A 81 -3.24 9.69 -12.06
C GLY A 81 -2.64 9.37 -10.70
N ILE A 82 -1.55 10.03 -10.29
CA ILE A 82 -0.94 9.79 -8.97
C ILE A 82 -1.92 10.02 -7.82
N GLY A 83 -2.75 11.07 -7.87
CA GLY A 83 -3.74 11.35 -6.82
C GLY A 83 -4.77 10.22 -6.65
N VAL A 84 -5.29 9.68 -7.76
CA VAL A 84 -6.20 8.52 -7.72
C VAL A 84 -5.47 7.29 -7.18
N SER A 85 -4.19 7.15 -7.54
CA SER A 85 -3.36 6.02 -7.12
C SER A 85 -3.09 6.02 -5.62
N VAL A 86 -2.79 7.18 -5.03
CA VAL A 86 -2.56 7.33 -3.58
C VAL A 86 -3.85 7.00 -2.83
N VAL A 87 -4.99 7.58 -3.22
CA VAL A 87 -6.29 7.30 -2.59
C VAL A 87 -6.65 5.82 -2.71
N SER A 88 -6.48 5.23 -3.90
CA SER A 88 -6.73 3.80 -4.14
C SER A 88 -5.83 2.92 -3.26
N HIS A 89 -4.58 3.30 -3.06
CA HIS A 89 -3.63 2.55 -2.24
C HIS A 89 -4.02 2.61 -0.75
N SER A 90 -4.30 3.81 -0.22
CA SER A 90 -4.72 4.00 1.18
C SER A 90 -6.00 3.23 1.50
N VAL A 91 -7.03 3.37 0.67
CA VAL A 91 -8.32 2.67 0.85
C VAL A 91 -8.13 1.17 0.72
N GLY A 92 -7.37 0.71 -0.28
CA GLY A 92 -7.15 -0.70 -0.52
C GLY A 92 -6.39 -1.39 0.61
N TRP A 93 -5.33 -0.77 1.13
CA TRP A 93 -4.54 -1.37 2.20
C TRP A 93 -5.30 -1.40 3.53
N GLY A 94 -5.99 -0.30 3.88
CA GLY A 94 -6.82 -0.25 5.09
C GLY A 94 -7.96 -1.28 5.06
N LEU A 95 -8.70 -1.35 3.96
CA LEU A 95 -9.81 -2.31 3.81
C LEU A 95 -9.30 -3.75 3.77
N TYR A 96 -8.17 -4.01 3.10
CA TYR A 96 -7.57 -5.34 3.06
C TYR A 96 -7.21 -5.83 4.46
N LEU A 97 -6.58 -5.01 5.31
CA LEU A 97 -6.21 -5.42 6.66
C LEU A 97 -7.43 -5.71 7.54
N LEU A 98 -8.45 -4.86 7.48
CA LEU A 98 -9.69 -5.03 8.24
C LEU A 98 -10.40 -6.32 7.83
N THR A 99 -10.57 -6.53 6.52
CA THR A 99 -11.27 -7.69 5.97
C THR A 99 -10.48 -8.99 6.15
N PHE A 100 -9.16 -8.95 5.96
CA PHE A 100 -8.29 -10.10 6.17
C PHE A 100 -8.33 -10.57 7.62
N ARG A 101 -8.18 -9.66 8.60
CA ARG A 101 -8.25 -10.01 10.02
C ARG A 101 -9.62 -10.54 10.42
N SER A 102 -10.68 -9.87 9.98
CA SER A 102 -12.05 -10.30 10.26
C SER A 102 -12.35 -11.69 9.65
N ALA A 103 -11.89 -11.95 8.42
CA ALA A 103 -12.06 -13.23 7.76
C ALA A 103 -11.24 -14.33 8.45
N GLN A 104 -9.98 -14.03 8.79
CA GLN A 104 -9.09 -14.96 9.46
C GLN A 104 -9.65 -15.36 10.84
N GLN A 105 -10.07 -14.41 11.66
CA GLN A 105 -10.66 -14.67 12.97
C GLN A 105 -11.89 -15.60 12.86
N ARG A 106 -12.83 -15.29 11.95
CA ARG A 106 -14.05 -16.08 11.77
C ARG A 106 -13.78 -17.49 11.25
N ILE A 107 -12.83 -17.66 10.34
CA ILE A 107 -12.48 -18.98 9.78
C ILE A 107 -11.80 -19.83 10.86
N THR A 108 -10.86 -19.26 11.62
CA THR A 108 -10.19 -19.96 12.73
C THR A 108 -11.17 -20.35 13.84
N GLU A 109 -12.11 -19.46 14.18
CA GLU A 109 -13.18 -19.75 15.14
C GLU A 109 -14.11 -20.88 14.65
N SER A 110 -14.44 -20.88 13.34
CA SER A 110 -15.34 -21.89 12.75
C SER A 110 -14.70 -23.28 12.61
N LEU A 111 -13.38 -23.36 12.42
CA LEU A 111 -12.67 -24.64 12.31
C LEU A 111 -12.30 -25.26 13.68
N GLY A 112 -12.47 -24.53 14.78
CA GLY A 112 -12.24 -25.00 16.14
C GLY A 112 -10.76 -25.20 16.51
N LYS A 113 -10.44 -25.13 17.81
CA LYS A 113 -9.08 -25.24 18.39
C LYS A 113 -8.37 -26.59 18.18
N LYS A 114 -8.92 -27.52 17.39
CA LYS A 114 -8.27 -28.82 17.09
C LYS A 114 -7.28 -28.77 15.92
N LEU A 115 -7.17 -27.61 15.27
CA LEU A 115 -6.47 -27.42 14.00
C LEU A 115 -5.11 -26.70 14.17
N GLU A 116 -4.41 -26.94 15.27
CA GLU A 116 -3.17 -26.21 15.61
C GLU A 116 -1.88 -26.96 15.22
N SER A 117 -1.99 -28.18 14.66
CA SER A 117 -0.83 -29.08 14.51
C SER A 117 -0.27 -29.24 13.09
N SER A 118 -0.93 -28.75 12.03
CA SER A 118 -0.47 -28.93 10.64
C SER A 118 -0.22 -27.59 9.92
N MET A 119 1.05 -27.29 9.58
CA MET A 119 1.43 -26.09 8.80
C MET A 119 0.66 -25.94 7.45
N LEU A 120 0.22 -27.05 6.88
CA LEU A 120 -0.59 -27.08 5.65
C LEU A 120 -2.00 -26.49 5.85
N GLU A 121 -2.61 -26.72 7.01
CA GLU A 121 -3.96 -26.22 7.31
C GLU A 121 -3.94 -24.72 7.65
N GLN A 122 -2.92 -24.25 8.36
CA GLN A 122 -2.72 -22.81 8.62
C GLN A 122 -2.51 -22.01 7.33
N SER A 123 -1.75 -22.57 6.37
CA SER A 123 -1.57 -21.97 5.04
C SER A 123 -2.88 -21.90 4.25
N GLY A 124 -3.76 -22.88 4.40
CA GLY A 124 -5.09 -22.91 3.80
C GLY A 124 -6.01 -21.81 4.34
N VAL A 125 -6.07 -21.64 5.67
CA VAL A 125 -6.85 -20.58 6.33
C VAL A 125 -6.37 -19.19 5.91
N ASP A 126 -5.06 -18.99 5.85
CA ASP A 126 -4.43 -17.75 5.37
C ASP A 126 -4.78 -17.45 3.91
N PHE A 127 -4.82 -18.46 3.06
CA PHE A 127 -5.17 -18.29 1.65
C PHE A 127 -6.66 -17.98 1.47
N MET A 128 -7.54 -18.68 2.17
CA MET A 128 -8.99 -18.46 2.12
C MET A 128 -9.36 -17.05 2.63
N SER A 129 -8.79 -16.65 3.76
CA SER A 129 -8.97 -15.29 4.31
C SER A 129 -8.44 -14.22 3.35
N ALA A 130 -7.30 -14.48 2.69
CA ALA A 130 -6.78 -13.58 1.65
C ALA A 130 -7.72 -13.46 0.45
N CYS A 131 -8.33 -14.55 -0.02
CA CYS A 131 -9.31 -14.53 -1.11
C CYS A 131 -10.57 -13.74 -0.75
N VAL A 132 -11.11 -13.93 0.46
CA VAL A 132 -12.26 -13.15 0.96
C VAL A 132 -11.91 -11.67 1.03
N ALA A 133 -10.77 -11.34 1.65
CA ALA A 133 -10.29 -9.96 1.74
C ALA A 133 -10.07 -9.33 0.35
N ALA A 134 -9.53 -10.08 -0.60
CA ALA A 134 -9.29 -9.62 -1.96
C ALA A 134 -10.58 -9.40 -2.74
N THR A 135 -11.62 -10.23 -2.55
CA THR A 135 -12.93 -10.02 -3.17
C THR A 135 -13.62 -8.78 -2.63
N VAL A 136 -13.65 -8.60 -1.30
CA VAL A 136 -14.26 -7.41 -0.68
C VAL A 136 -13.49 -6.15 -1.05
N THR A 137 -12.18 -6.16 -0.86
CA THR A 137 -11.31 -5.02 -1.20
C THR A 137 -11.35 -4.75 -2.70
N GLY A 138 -11.31 -5.79 -3.53
CA GLY A 138 -11.42 -5.69 -4.97
C GLY A 138 -12.71 -5.02 -5.38
N THR A 139 -13.85 -5.42 -4.84
CA THR A 139 -15.15 -4.83 -5.19
C THR A 139 -15.18 -3.33 -4.89
N VAL A 140 -14.63 -2.89 -3.75
CA VAL A 140 -14.60 -1.47 -3.36
C VAL A 140 -13.56 -0.66 -4.15
N VAL A 141 -12.38 -1.23 -4.40
CA VAL A 141 -11.23 -0.50 -4.95
C VAL A 141 -11.14 -0.59 -6.48
N THR A 142 -11.75 -1.59 -7.12
CA THR A 142 -11.74 -1.74 -8.60
C THR A 142 -12.17 -0.46 -9.31
N PRO A 143 -13.25 0.24 -8.90
CA PRO A 143 -13.57 1.59 -9.38
C PRO A 143 -12.40 2.56 -9.45
N LEU A 144 -11.62 2.65 -8.37
CA LEU A 144 -10.46 3.55 -8.28
C LEU A 144 -9.31 3.05 -9.16
N HIS A 145 -9.11 1.74 -9.26
CA HIS A 145 -8.14 1.16 -10.17
C HIS A 145 -8.48 1.42 -11.64
N VAL A 146 -9.75 1.28 -12.05
CA VAL A 146 -10.19 1.59 -13.42
C VAL A 146 -9.92 3.07 -13.72
N LEU A 147 -10.28 3.97 -12.81
CA LEU A 147 -10.02 5.40 -12.95
C LEU A 147 -8.52 5.71 -13.05
N LYS A 148 -7.70 5.08 -12.20
CA LYS A 148 -6.23 5.18 -12.24
C LYS A 148 -5.70 4.74 -13.60
N THR A 149 -6.04 3.52 -14.02
CA THR A 149 -5.53 2.91 -15.25
C THR A 149 -5.90 3.75 -16.47
N ARG A 150 -7.16 4.17 -16.60
CA ARG A 150 -7.59 5.03 -17.71
C ARG A 150 -6.89 6.39 -17.76
N ARG A 151 -6.56 6.94 -16.58
CA ARG A 151 -5.82 8.21 -16.49
C ARG A 151 -4.34 8.05 -16.85
N GLN A 152 -3.71 6.93 -16.48
CA GLN A 152 -2.35 6.58 -16.92
C GLN A 152 -2.31 6.28 -18.43
N LEU A 153 -3.38 5.70 -18.95
CA LEU A 153 -3.60 5.43 -20.35
C LEU A 153 -4.23 6.61 -21.09
N TYR A 154 -4.19 7.85 -20.60
CA TYR A 154 -4.68 9.00 -21.38
C TYR A 154 -3.53 9.67 -22.14
N ASP A 155 -3.62 9.80 -23.46
CA ASP A 155 -2.60 10.49 -24.27
C ASP A 155 -2.75 12.01 -24.17
N SER A 156 -1.68 12.71 -23.78
CA SER A 156 -1.70 14.19 -23.77
C SER A 156 -1.71 14.79 -25.18
N ASN A 157 -1.26 14.05 -26.19
CA ASN A 157 -0.93 14.59 -27.52
C ASN A 157 -1.92 14.24 -28.63
N SER A 158 -3.10 13.69 -28.31
CA SER A 158 -4.17 13.48 -29.30
C SER A 158 -4.81 14.78 -29.81
N SER A 159 -4.25 15.95 -29.46
CA SER A 159 -4.58 17.27 -30.00
C SER A 159 -4.29 17.43 -31.50
N HIS A 160 -3.52 16.51 -32.11
CA HIS A 160 -3.11 16.61 -33.52
C HIS A 160 -3.97 15.85 -34.54
N THR A 161 -4.91 15.00 -34.09
CA THR A 161 -5.88 14.35 -34.95
C THR A 161 -7.27 14.80 -34.52
N GLY A 162 -8.02 15.49 -35.38
CA GLY A 162 -9.29 16.18 -35.08
C GLY A 162 -10.46 15.35 -34.54
N ALA A 163 -10.22 14.13 -34.06
CA ALA A 163 -11.15 13.41 -33.20
C ALA A 163 -11.05 14.01 -31.78
N ARG A 164 -12.16 14.53 -31.25
CA ARG A 164 -12.29 15.02 -29.86
C ARG A 164 -11.73 13.97 -28.89
N ALA A 165 -10.47 14.10 -28.50
CA ALA A 165 -9.90 13.37 -27.38
C ALA A 165 -10.59 13.90 -26.13
N GLN A 166 -11.60 13.17 -25.66
CA GLN A 166 -12.42 13.60 -24.54
C GLN A 166 -11.57 13.50 -23.27
N SER A 167 -11.06 14.64 -22.81
CA SER A 167 -10.26 14.72 -21.58
C SER A 167 -11.06 14.12 -20.44
N LEU A 168 -10.55 13.03 -19.82
CA LEU A 168 -11.19 12.47 -18.65
C LEU A 168 -11.09 13.50 -17.52
N PRO A 169 -12.22 14.05 -17.01
CA PRO A 169 -12.17 15.09 -16.00
C PRO A 169 -11.47 14.60 -14.73
N SER A 170 -10.79 15.51 -14.03
CA SER A 170 -10.17 15.17 -12.75
C SER A 170 -11.22 14.83 -11.67
N GLY A 171 -10.84 13.94 -10.74
CA GLY A 171 -11.66 13.59 -9.57
C GLY A 171 -12.94 12.83 -9.93
N PHE A 172 -14.04 13.18 -9.26
CA PHE A 172 -15.35 12.53 -9.43
C PHE A 172 -15.97 12.74 -10.81
N GLY A 173 -15.54 13.77 -11.55
CA GLY A 173 -15.98 14.00 -12.94
C GLY A 173 -15.56 12.87 -13.88
N GLY A 174 -14.39 12.26 -13.65
CA GLY A 174 -13.93 11.09 -14.39
C GLY A 174 -14.81 9.87 -14.15
N VAL A 175 -15.22 9.63 -12.90
CA VAL A 175 -16.17 8.55 -12.56
C VAL A 175 -17.51 8.77 -13.25
N ARG A 176 -18.05 9.99 -13.18
CA ARG A 176 -19.32 10.34 -13.83
C ARG A 176 -19.26 10.17 -15.35
N ALA A 177 -18.14 10.54 -15.97
CA ALA A 177 -17.94 10.37 -17.41
C ALA A 177 -17.97 8.88 -17.81
N ILE A 178 -17.26 8.02 -17.08
CA ILE A 178 -17.24 6.57 -17.33
C ILE A 178 -18.63 5.96 -17.18
N VAL A 179 -19.32 6.27 -16.08
CA VAL A 179 -20.67 5.73 -15.82
C VAL A 179 -21.66 6.19 -16.87
N ARG A 180 -21.56 7.43 -17.37
CA ARG A 180 -22.46 7.94 -18.41
C ARG A 180 -22.19 7.35 -19.79
N GLN A 181 -20.94 7.02 -20.11
CA GLN A 181 -20.54 6.54 -21.44
C GLN A 181 -20.68 5.02 -21.58
N GLU A 182 -20.31 4.26 -20.55
CA GLU A 182 -20.24 2.78 -20.60
C GLU A 182 -21.10 2.08 -19.54
N GLY A 183 -21.71 2.84 -18.64
CA GLY A 183 -22.48 2.31 -17.53
C GLY A 183 -21.65 1.95 -16.30
N TRP A 184 -22.34 1.69 -15.19
CA TRP A 184 -21.72 1.38 -13.89
C TRP A 184 -20.88 0.09 -13.91
N LYS A 185 -21.24 -0.89 -14.75
CA LYS A 185 -20.52 -2.17 -14.88
C LYS A 185 -19.08 -2.00 -15.39
N ALA A 186 -18.78 -0.93 -16.13
CA ALA A 186 -17.44 -0.65 -16.63
C ALA A 186 -16.42 -0.44 -15.50
N MET A 187 -16.87 0.02 -14.33
CA MET A 187 -16.02 0.26 -13.16
C MET A 187 -15.57 -1.03 -12.47
N PHE A 188 -16.16 -2.17 -12.81
CA PHE A 188 -15.80 -3.49 -12.28
C PHE A 188 -14.99 -4.33 -13.28
N ARG A 189 -14.60 -3.75 -14.42
CA ARG A 189 -13.74 -4.44 -15.40
C ARG A 189 -12.38 -4.75 -14.78
N GLY A 190 -11.96 -6.01 -14.90
CA GLY A 190 -10.71 -6.50 -14.32
C GLY A 190 -10.84 -7.06 -12.89
N LEU A 191 -12.04 -7.10 -12.29
CA LEU A 191 -12.25 -7.71 -10.96
C LEU A 191 -11.89 -9.21 -10.94
N GLY A 192 -12.27 -9.98 -11.96
CA GLY A 192 -11.93 -11.40 -12.05
C GLY A 192 -10.41 -11.66 -12.02
N PRO A 193 -9.62 -11.07 -12.94
CA PRO A 193 -8.17 -11.11 -12.87
C PRO A 193 -7.61 -10.61 -11.53
N GLN A 194 -8.20 -9.55 -10.95
CA GLN A 194 -7.79 -9.01 -9.66
C GLN A 194 -7.89 -10.02 -8.52
N ILE A 195 -8.95 -10.81 -8.46
CA ILE A 195 -9.12 -11.85 -7.43
C ILE A 195 -8.05 -12.94 -7.61
N LEU A 196 -7.80 -13.41 -8.83
CA LEU A 196 -6.77 -14.41 -9.10
C LEU A 196 -5.36 -13.89 -8.78
N LEU A 197 -5.11 -12.60 -9.00
CA LEU A 197 -3.84 -11.96 -8.70
C LEU A 197 -3.49 -11.96 -7.20
N THR A 198 -4.43 -12.29 -6.31
CA THR A 198 -4.14 -12.53 -4.88
C THR A 198 -3.11 -13.63 -4.70
N GLY A 199 -3.10 -14.64 -5.59
CA GLY A 199 -2.11 -15.72 -5.58
C GLY A 199 -0.67 -15.23 -5.78
N ASN A 200 -0.44 -14.05 -6.38
CA ASN A 200 0.90 -13.45 -6.48
C ASN A 200 1.53 -13.28 -5.10
N THR A 201 0.76 -12.78 -4.13
CA THR A 201 1.24 -12.59 -2.76
C THR A 201 1.50 -13.92 -2.08
N THR A 202 0.63 -14.92 -2.29
CA THR A 202 0.82 -16.26 -1.71
C THR A 202 2.12 -16.90 -2.21
N ILE A 203 2.35 -16.93 -3.53
CA ILE A 203 3.58 -17.48 -4.10
C ILE A 203 4.80 -16.70 -3.61
N GLN A 204 4.72 -15.36 -3.56
CA GLN A 204 5.80 -14.53 -3.04
C GLN A 204 6.18 -14.91 -1.61
N VAL A 205 5.20 -15.08 -0.71
CA VAL A 205 5.44 -15.41 0.70
C VAL A 205 5.97 -16.84 0.85
N THR A 206 5.34 -17.82 0.20
CA THR A 206 5.80 -19.22 0.25
C THR A 206 7.22 -19.37 -0.27
N LEU A 207 7.55 -18.68 -1.36
CA LEU A 207 8.89 -18.72 -1.94
C LEU A 207 9.91 -17.98 -1.05
N TYR A 208 9.52 -16.85 -0.45
CA TYR A 208 10.36 -16.16 0.53
C TYR A 208 10.66 -17.04 1.76
N GLU A 209 9.67 -17.75 2.30
CA GLU A 209 9.86 -18.69 3.41
C GLU A 209 10.77 -19.86 3.03
N TRP A 210 10.63 -20.36 1.79
CA TRP A 210 11.54 -21.37 1.26
C TRP A 210 12.98 -20.86 1.23
N PHE A 211 13.22 -19.66 0.68
CA PHE A 211 14.55 -19.04 0.72
C PHE A 211 15.03 -18.81 2.15
N ARG A 212 14.15 -18.35 3.04
CA ARG A 212 14.47 -18.08 4.44
C ARG A 212 14.98 -19.33 5.14
N ARG A 213 14.30 -20.46 4.95
CA ARG A 213 14.65 -21.75 5.57
C ARG A 213 15.90 -22.40 4.99
N HIS A 214 16.25 -22.13 3.72
CA HIS A 214 17.40 -22.77 3.08
C HIS A 214 18.67 -21.89 3.08
N LEU A 215 18.52 -20.57 3.09
CA LEU A 215 19.65 -19.63 3.00
C LEU A 215 20.02 -18.97 4.33
N PHE A 216 19.09 -18.81 5.27
CA PHE A 216 19.36 -18.09 6.54
C PHE A 216 19.56 -19.02 7.75
N THR A 217 19.94 -20.27 7.52
CA THR A 217 20.12 -21.32 8.54
C THR A 217 21.31 -21.13 9.49
N LYS A 218 22.08 -20.04 9.38
CA LYS A 218 23.30 -19.83 10.19
C LYS A 218 23.48 -18.44 10.81
N HIS A 219 22.55 -17.50 10.61
CA HIS A 219 22.64 -16.16 11.22
C HIS A 219 21.31 -15.81 11.89
N ASP A 220 21.33 -15.58 13.21
CA ASP A 220 20.18 -15.07 13.96
C ASP A 220 19.74 -13.67 13.49
N ASP A 221 20.61 -12.94 12.77
CA ASP A 221 20.32 -11.67 12.11
C ASP A 221 20.66 -11.70 10.61
N PRO A 222 19.69 -12.02 9.72
CA PRO A 222 19.91 -11.94 8.29
C PRO A 222 20.13 -10.47 7.87
N SER A 223 21.18 -10.22 7.09
CA SER A 223 21.49 -8.88 6.60
C SER A 223 20.28 -8.29 5.85
N PRO A 224 19.95 -6.99 6.02
CA PRO A 224 18.85 -6.34 5.30
C PRO A 224 18.92 -6.53 3.78
N LEU A 225 20.15 -6.59 3.23
CA LEU A 225 20.37 -6.84 1.81
C LEU A 225 19.96 -8.28 1.40
N GLN A 226 20.28 -9.27 2.23
CA GLN A 226 19.91 -10.66 1.98
C GLN A 226 18.39 -10.86 2.02
N VAL A 227 17.72 -10.23 2.99
CA VAL A 227 16.25 -10.22 3.07
C VAL A 227 15.65 -9.53 1.85
N ALA A 228 16.20 -8.38 1.43
CA ALA A 228 15.74 -7.65 0.26
C ALA A 228 15.92 -8.45 -1.05
N LEU A 229 17.05 -9.15 -1.21
CA LEU A 229 17.31 -10.00 -2.37
C LEU A 229 16.38 -11.22 -2.40
N ALA A 230 16.23 -11.93 -1.28
CA ALA A 230 15.31 -13.07 -1.19
C ALA A 230 13.86 -12.66 -1.48
N SER A 231 13.41 -11.54 -0.90
CA SER A 231 12.09 -10.96 -1.18
C SER A 231 11.95 -10.52 -2.64
N GLY A 232 12.99 -9.89 -3.21
CA GLY A 232 13.04 -9.45 -4.60
C GLY A 232 12.96 -10.57 -5.63
N ILE A 233 13.73 -11.64 -5.42
CA ILE A 233 13.69 -12.85 -6.26
C ILE A 233 12.31 -13.50 -6.16
N SER A 234 11.81 -13.68 -4.94
CA SER A 234 10.48 -14.26 -4.70
C SER A 234 9.38 -13.47 -5.42
N LYS A 235 9.45 -12.13 -5.35
CA LYS A 235 8.51 -11.25 -6.03
C LYS A 235 8.65 -11.31 -7.55
N THR A 236 9.87 -11.43 -8.06
CA THR A 236 10.12 -11.53 -9.50
C THR A 236 9.54 -12.81 -10.09
N VAL A 237 9.73 -13.95 -9.41
CA VAL A 237 9.12 -15.22 -9.81
C VAL A 237 7.59 -15.13 -9.80
N ALA A 238 7.02 -14.61 -8.70
CA ALA A 238 5.57 -14.42 -8.61
C ALA A 238 5.02 -13.48 -9.69
N CYS A 239 5.69 -12.36 -9.96
CA CYS A 239 5.30 -11.44 -11.03
C CYS A 239 5.39 -12.09 -12.40
N THR A 240 6.41 -12.93 -12.65
CA THR A 240 6.56 -13.63 -13.93
C THR A 240 5.39 -14.59 -14.17
N LEU A 241 5.03 -15.39 -13.16
CA LEU A 241 3.89 -16.32 -13.26
C LEU A 241 2.55 -15.60 -13.48
N PHE A 242 2.35 -14.47 -12.81
CA PHE A 242 1.09 -13.73 -12.87
C PHE A 242 1.05 -12.62 -13.94
N ASN A 243 2.15 -12.35 -14.65
CA ASN A 243 2.22 -11.28 -15.65
C ASN A 243 1.12 -11.36 -16.71
N PRO A 244 0.76 -12.54 -17.26
CA PRO A 244 -0.32 -12.62 -18.24
C PRO A 244 -1.67 -12.12 -17.70
N LEU A 245 -1.98 -12.42 -16.42
CA LEU A 245 -3.20 -11.94 -15.77
C LEU A 245 -3.14 -10.44 -15.50
N GLU A 246 -1.96 -9.90 -15.16
CA GLU A 246 -1.76 -8.45 -14.99
C GLU A 246 -1.95 -7.70 -16.31
N VAL A 247 -1.42 -8.22 -17.42
CA VAL A 247 -1.59 -7.64 -18.76
C VAL A 247 -3.05 -7.65 -19.17
N VAL A 248 -3.74 -8.80 -19.04
CA VAL A 248 -5.18 -8.89 -19.35
C VAL A 248 -6.01 -7.97 -18.47
N ARG A 249 -5.69 -7.85 -17.18
CA ARG A 249 -6.37 -6.92 -16.28
C ARG A 249 -6.26 -5.49 -16.78
N THR A 250 -5.06 -5.02 -17.09
CA THR A 250 -4.85 -3.66 -17.60
C THR A 250 -5.52 -3.43 -18.96
N CYS A 251 -5.55 -4.44 -19.84
CA CYS A 251 -6.26 -4.36 -21.11
C CYS A 251 -7.78 -4.28 -20.94
N LEU A 252 -8.36 -5.02 -19.98
CA LEU A 252 -9.79 -4.94 -19.65
C LEU A 252 -10.18 -3.58 -19.06
N GLN A 253 -9.25 -2.92 -18.39
CA GLN A 253 -9.46 -1.58 -17.81
C GLN A 253 -9.23 -0.45 -18.82
N ASP A 254 -8.58 -0.75 -19.94
CA ASP A 254 -8.37 0.19 -21.04
C ASP A 254 -9.71 0.54 -21.70
N HIS A 255 -9.80 1.80 -22.15
CA HIS A 255 -10.96 2.35 -22.85
C HIS A 255 -10.59 2.80 -24.28
N ARG A 256 -9.31 2.72 -24.68
CA ARG A 256 -8.89 3.12 -26.03
C ARG A 256 -9.44 2.14 -27.07
N HIS A 257 -10.53 2.53 -27.71
CA HIS A 257 -11.08 1.84 -28.87
C HIS A 257 -10.22 2.11 -30.12
N HIS A 258 -9.06 1.47 -30.23
CA HIS A 258 -8.24 1.47 -31.45
C HIS A 258 -8.86 0.58 -32.55
N GLY A 259 -10.15 0.76 -32.85
CA GLY A 259 -10.84 0.09 -33.96
C GLY A 259 -10.89 -1.45 -33.89
N LYS A 260 -10.59 -2.07 -32.74
CA LYS A 260 -10.63 -3.53 -32.53
C LYS A 260 -11.53 -3.91 -31.35
N GLN A 261 -11.97 -5.17 -31.35
CA GLN A 261 -12.97 -5.72 -30.43
C GLN A 261 -12.64 -5.43 -28.97
N GLU A 262 -13.62 -4.91 -28.26
CA GLU A 262 -13.59 -4.73 -26.82
C GLU A 262 -13.37 -6.08 -26.12
N TYR A 263 -12.41 -6.14 -25.18
CA TYR A 263 -12.19 -7.34 -24.39
C TYR A 263 -13.39 -7.56 -23.44
N LYS A 264 -14.28 -8.48 -23.79
CA LYS A 264 -15.51 -8.75 -23.02
C LYS A 264 -15.27 -9.54 -21.73
N SER A 265 -14.21 -10.35 -21.70
CA SER A 265 -13.91 -11.27 -20.59
C SER A 265 -12.41 -11.50 -20.47
N MET A 266 -11.98 -11.93 -19.28
CA MET A 266 -10.60 -12.34 -19.00
C MET A 266 -10.11 -13.43 -19.95
N LEU A 267 -10.91 -14.48 -20.17
CA LEU A 267 -10.51 -15.60 -21.04
C LEU A 267 -10.41 -15.18 -22.50
N THR A 268 -11.38 -14.40 -22.98
CA THR A 268 -11.34 -13.83 -24.33
C THR A 268 -10.13 -12.91 -24.49
N GLY A 269 -9.84 -12.06 -23.50
CA GLY A 269 -8.66 -11.19 -23.53
C GLY A 269 -7.35 -11.96 -23.58
N LEU A 270 -7.21 -12.99 -22.74
CA LEU A 270 -6.03 -13.85 -22.72
C LEU A 270 -5.86 -14.58 -24.06
N GLN A 271 -6.93 -15.16 -24.60
CA GLN A 271 -6.94 -15.88 -25.87
C GLN A 271 -6.61 -14.95 -27.05
N THR A 272 -7.18 -13.75 -27.07
CA THR A 272 -6.92 -12.77 -28.12
C THR A 272 -5.47 -12.32 -28.09
N ILE A 273 -4.91 -11.96 -26.92
CA ILE A 273 -3.50 -11.55 -26.78
C ILE A 273 -2.58 -12.71 -27.19
N TRP A 274 -2.87 -13.93 -26.75
CA TRP A 274 -2.11 -15.11 -27.14
C TRP A 274 -2.08 -15.31 -28.65
N ARG A 275 -3.24 -15.18 -29.33
CA ARG A 275 -3.35 -15.37 -30.78
C ARG A 275 -2.75 -14.21 -31.58
N SER A 276 -2.86 -12.97 -31.10
CA SER A 276 -2.41 -11.80 -31.86
C SER A 276 -0.95 -11.43 -31.62
N GLU A 277 -0.43 -11.62 -30.40
CA GLU A 277 0.89 -11.15 -29.98
C GLU A 277 1.80 -12.26 -29.41
N GLY A 278 1.23 -13.45 -29.13
CA GLY A 278 1.97 -14.58 -28.57
C GLY A 278 2.56 -14.30 -27.19
N LEU A 279 3.71 -14.94 -26.92
CA LEU A 279 4.43 -14.82 -25.64
C LEU A 279 4.93 -13.40 -25.37
N LEU A 280 5.36 -12.67 -26.40
CA LEU A 280 5.85 -11.30 -26.24
C LEU A 280 4.77 -10.35 -25.72
N GLY A 281 3.51 -10.55 -26.14
CA GLY A 281 2.36 -9.79 -25.63
C GLY A 281 2.04 -10.09 -24.18
N MET A 282 2.14 -11.36 -23.75
CA MET A 282 1.88 -11.76 -22.37
C MET A 282 2.92 -11.25 -21.36
N TYR A 283 4.17 -11.04 -21.81
CA TYR A 283 5.29 -10.65 -20.95
C TYR A 283 5.74 -9.20 -21.15
N ARG A 284 4.99 -8.40 -21.92
CA ARG A 284 5.25 -6.97 -22.07
C ARG A 284 5.13 -6.24 -20.73
N GLY A 285 6.05 -5.32 -20.46
CA GLY A 285 6.11 -4.57 -19.20
C GLY A 285 6.79 -5.31 -18.04
N LEU A 286 7.05 -6.63 -18.15
CA LEU A 286 7.75 -7.38 -17.10
C LEU A 286 9.14 -6.80 -16.77
N PRO A 287 10.01 -6.43 -17.74
CA PRO A 287 11.32 -5.85 -17.41
C PRO A 287 11.22 -4.55 -16.60
N VAL A 288 10.26 -3.69 -16.93
CA VAL A 288 10.00 -2.45 -16.18
C VAL A 288 9.48 -2.74 -14.78
N ASN A 289 8.63 -3.76 -14.64
CA ASN A 289 8.16 -4.20 -13.34
C ASN A 289 9.30 -4.72 -12.46
N VAL A 290 10.14 -5.62 -12.98
CA VAL A 290 11.26 -6.20 -12.24
C VAL A 290 12.27 -5.12 -11.81
N ALA A 291 12.61 -4.19 -12.70
CA ALA A 291 13.48 -3.05 -12.39
C ALA A 291 12.92 -2.15 -11.26
N ARG A 292 11.59 -2.12 -11.09
CA ARG A 292 10.91 -1.34 -10.05
C ARG A 292 10.85 -2.07 -8.70
N VAL A 293 10.72 -3.39 -8.70
CA VAL A 293 10.33 -4.17 -7.51
C VAL A 293 11.31 -4.01 -6.35
N ILE A 294 12.60 -4.26 -6.56
CA ILE A 294 13.59 -4.25 -5.48
C ILE A 294 13.78 -2.82 -4.93
N PRO A 295 14.07 -1.79 -5.76
CA PRO A 295 14.25 -0.43 -5.26
C PRO A 295 13.01 0.13 -4.58
N SER A 296 11.82 -0.16 -5.11
CA SER A 296 10.55 0.29 -4.51
C SER A 296 10.30 -0.35 -3.15
N THR A 297 10.69 -1.62 -2.96
CA THR A 297 10.50 -2.33 -1.69
C THR A 297 11.45 -1.81 -0.62
N MET A 298 12.73 -1.63 -0.97
CA MET A 298 13.72 -1.05 -0.06
C MET A 298 13.32 0.36 0.39
N MET A 299 12.88 1.19 -0.55
CA MET A 299 12.44 2.55 -0.25
C MET A 299 11.19 2.58 0.63
N ALA A 300 10.22 1.68 0.39
CA ALA A 300 9.03 1.57 1.22
C ALA A 300 9.39 1.23 2.68
N PHE A 301 10.36 0.34 2.91
CA PHE A 301 10.86 0.00 4.25
C PHE A 301 11.49 1.21 4.95
N VAL A 302 12.42 1.88 4.29
CA VAL A 302 13.10 3.06 4.83
C VAL A 302 12.08 4.17 5.16
N LEU A 303 11.14 4.44 4.25
CA LEU A 303 10.13 5.47 4.45
C LEU A 303 9.13 5.08 5.53
N TYR A 304 8.77 3.81 5.66
CA TYR A 304 7.96 3.31 6.77
C TYR A 304 8.63 3.59 8.11
N GLU A 305 9.91 3.23 8.28
CA GLU A 305 10.65 3.46 9.53
C GLU A 305 10.74 4.95 9.86
N LYS A 306 11.03 5.79 8.86
CA LYS A 306 11.08 7.25 9.06
C LYS A 306 9.71 7.83 9.41
N CYS A 307 8.63 7.38 8.75
CA CYS A 307 7.26 7.82 9.07
C CYS A 307 6.85 7.36 10.47
N LEU A 308 7.16 6.13 10.85
CA LEU A 308 6.86 5.58 12.16
C LEU A 308 7.60 6.34 13.26
N TRP A 309 8.89 6.63 13.06
CA TRP A 309 9.67 7.45 13.98
C TRP A 309 9.10 8.86 14.12
N ALA A 310 8.71 9.49 13.01
CA ALA A 310 8.09 10.82 13.04
C ALA A 310 6.76 10.84 13.78
N ILE A 311 5.89 9.83 13.55
CA ILE A 311 4.60 9.70 14.26
C ILE A 311 4.83 9.51 15.76
N ARG A 312 5.73 8.60 16.15
CA ARG A 312 6.05 8.36 17.57
C ARG A 312 6.64 9.59 18.25
N SER A 313 7.56 10.29 17.58
CA SER A 313 8.16 11.52 18.09
C SER A 313 7.11 12.61 18.32
N THR A 314 6.20 12.79 17.36
CA THR A 314 5.09 13.76 17.48
C THR A 314 4.14 13.38 18.62
N TYR A 315 3.85 12.08 18.78
CA TYR A 315 2.98 11.57 19.85
C TYR A 315 3.56 11.87 21.24
N HIS A 316 4.83 11.56 21.47
CA HIS A 316 5.51 11.86 22.74
C HIS A 316 5.64 13.37 22.99
N MET A 317 5.79 14.20 21.96
CA MET A 317 5.75 15.67 22.10
C MET A 317 4.36 16.16 22.52
N THR A 318 3.28 15.62 21.94
CA THR A 318 1.92 16.01 22.34
C THR A 318 1.57 15.56 23.76
N GLU A 319 2.03 14.38 24.17
CA GLU A 319 1.82 13.86 25.51
C GLU A 319 2.60 14.68 26.56
N SER A 320 3.86 15.03 26.27
CA SER A 320 4.67 15.88 27.16
C SER A 320 4.14 17.31 27.26
N LEU A 321 3.67 17.91 26.16
CA LEU A 321 3.01 19.21 26.18
C LEU A 321 1.66 19.17 26.91
N GLY A 322 0.90 18.08 26.75
CA GLY A 322 -0.36 17.85 27.49
C GLY A 322 -0.12 17.67 28.99
N ALA A 323 0.90 16.91 29.38
CA ALA A 323 1.31 16.72 30.77
C ALA A 323 1.84 18.03 31.39
N ALA A 324 2.64 18.80 30.64
CA ALA A 324 3.10 20.12 31.06
C ALA A 324 1.94 21.12 31.22
N GLY A 325 0.97 21.10 30.30
CA GLY A 325 -0.25 21.91 30.38
C GLY A 325 -1.16 21.51 31.56
N ALA A 326 -1.30 20.21 31.83
CA ALA A 326 -2.04 19.71 32.98
C ALA A 326 -1.34 20.05 34.32
N ALA A 327 -0.01 19.98 34.36
CA ALA A 327 0.79 20.41 35.52
C ALA A 327 0.69 21.93 35.75
N ALA A 328 0.74 22.74 34.68
CA ALA A 328 0.55 24.18 34.76
C ALA A 328 -0.87 24.57 35.21
N SER A 329 -1.90 23.85 34.75
CA SER A 329 -3.29 24.06 35.17
C SER A 329 -3.50 23.70 36.66
N LYS A 330 -2.89 22.60 37.14
CA LYS A 330 -2.89 22.24 38.57
C LYS A 330 -2.15 23.27 39.44
N SER A 331 -1.03 23.80 38.97
CA SER A 331 -0.29 24.87 39.66
C SER A 331 -1.11 26.16 39.74
N THR A 332 -1.78 26.54 38.66
CA THR A 332 -2.63 27.75 38.61
C THR A 332 -3.87 27.64 39.51
N ASN A 333 -4.48 26.46 39.57
CA ASN A 333 -5.59 26.19 40.49
C ASN A 333 -5.13 26.07 41.96
N GLY A 334 -3.93 25.56 42.21
CA GLY A 334 -3.30 25.57 43.54
C GLY A 334 -3.01 27.00 44.04
N VAL A 335 -2.53 27.88 43.16
CA VAL A 335 -2.31 29.31 43.50
C VAL A 335 -3.62 30.05 43.72
N LYS A 336 -4.68 29.78 42.94
CA LYS A 336 -6.03 30.34 43.18
C LYS A 336 -6.65 29.81 44.48
N SER A 337 -6.44 28.54 44.82
CA SER A 337 -6.90 27.97 46.10
C SER A 337 -6.11 28.51 47.30
N ALA A 338 -4.82 28.83 47.13
CA ALA A 338 -4.01 29.47 48.17
C ALA A 338 -4.35 30.95 48.35
N ALA A 339 -4.64 31.68 47.27
CA ALA A 339 -5.07 33.08 47.33
C ALA A 339 -6.50 33.28 47.90
N ALA A 340 -7.35 32.24 47.86
CA ALA A 340 -8.67 32.26 48.49
C ALA A 340 -8.64 31.90 50.00
N GLY A 341 -7.50 31.45 50.53
CA GLY A 341 -7.33 31.04 51.93
C GLY A 341 -6.62 32.06 52.83
N SER A 342 -6.14 33.19 52.30
CA SER A 342 -5.39 34.18 53.08
C SER A 342 -6.21 35.45 53.34
N ASN A 343 -7.18 35.35 54.25
CA ASN A 343 -7.66 36.49 55.01
C ASN A 343 -7.89 36.04 56.46
N ILE A 344 -7.29 36.78 57.41
CA ILE A 344 -7.38 36.63 58.88
C ILE A 344 -6.43 35.52 59.40
N THR A 345 -5.29 35.80 60.04
CA THR A 345 -5.21 36.32 61.41
C THR A 345 -3.78 36.84 61.72
N THR A 346 -3.73 37.97 62.43
CA THR A 346 -2.57 38.57 63.10
C THR A 346 -1.97 37.69 64.21
N GLY A 347 -0.65 37.66 64.34
CA GLY A 347 0.02 37.08 65.52
C GLY A 347 1.55 37.00 65.39
N SER A 348 2.24 37.89 66.08
CA SER A 348 3.70 37.95 66.22
C SER A 348 4.29 36.69 66.85
N SER A 349 5.47 36.23 66.39
CA SER A 349 6.66 35.95 67.22
C SER A 349 7.82 35.39 66.39
N SER A 350 9.01 35.64 66.91
CA SER A 350 10.36 35.54 66.36
C SER A 350 10.92 34.15 66.03
N MET A 351 12.02 34.19 65.25
CA MET A 351 13.31 33.52 65.47
C MET A 351 13.72 32.40 64.48
N THR A 352 14.77 32.74 63.71
CA THR A 352 15.97 31.94 63.37
C THR A 352 15.87 30.63 62.58
N GLY A 353 16.62 30.59 61.47
CA GLY A 353 17.47 29.45 61.17
C GLY A 353 17.46 28.98 59.71
N ARG A 354 18.59 29.25 59.01
CA ARG A 354 19.36 28.36 58.11
C ARG A 354 18.62 27.19 57.42
N ALA A 355 18.91 26.76 56.19
CA ALA A 355 19.86 27.09 55.13
C ALA A 355 19.81 25.89 54.16
N VAL A 356 20.06 26.12 52.86
CA VAL A 356 20.65 25.15 51.90
C VAL A 356 19.72 23.97 51.47
N GLY A 357 19.62 23.57 50.20
CA GLY A 357 20.46 23.82 49.04
C GLY A 357 19.79 23.33 47.75
N ARG A 358 20.42 23.76 46.66
CA ARG A 358 20.04 23.67 45.25
C ARG A 358 19.87 22.23 44.70
N PRO A 359 19.15 22.11 43.57
CA PRO A 359 19.07 20.90 42.73
C PRO A 359 20.30 20.77 41.82
N GLN A 360 20.50 19.62 41.17
CA GLN A 360 20.87 19.51 39.74
C GLN A 360 21.17 18.08 39.26
N PHE A 361 20.65 17.80 38.05
CA PHE A 361 21.17 16.96 36.94
C PHE A 361 21.46 15.47 37.19
N GLN A 362 21.31 14.57 36.21
CA GLN A 362 21.51 14.71 34.77
C GLN A 362 20.70 13.65 34.00
#